data_AF-B8G8G7-F1
#
_entry.id   AF-B8G8G7-F1
#
_cell.length_a   1.000
_cell.length_b   1.000
_cell.length_c   1.000
_cell.angle_alpha   90.00
_cell.angle_beta   90.00
_cell.angle_gamma   90.00
#
_symmetry.space_group_name_H-M   'P 1'
#
loop_
_entity.id
_entity.type
_entity.pdbx_description
1 polymer ?
#
loop_
_entity_poly.entity_id
_entity_poly.type
_entity_poly.pdbx_seq_one_letter_code
_entity_poly.pdbx_strand_id
1 'polypeptide(L)'
;MTHPRTNYALAGAALFNPMAAMYWLDVVRGQRPGIGLALVGAAGAVCAGLAADPRRHPWRAVTSGLAAAAGAALAGWALQRYVAWVEGESEDAPAPPNAHDLLVPTAAACAGAVGVAALVGRAPEQYIEYSGKHGDYRWIAARPHPAQRWLAWSGYLTHQLAIWGCIYTGQRQRLRYTADMRRLNWLALAVNAGGVALHYLQSHFTYDGLARDVPEGSALGSVSFILMLALALEAPRRGLFFGSRKVMPPAELVRFARRFHGYIFSWAATYNFWYHPIDPKPLHYTGLFHTLLLFVQSALLYTNAHRDPRWTLALEMMVLPHAVVSTLYKRSGLGAMFTFSLLAMFVINQMHGLNLPARARWTIGVTYAATVLSYYGARRQWHKLPDILRIPILEYGVLGILVLLSLLMRAMRRLEGNPQTLHTKP
;
A
#
# COMPACT_ATOMS: atom_id res chain seq x y z
N MET A 1 2.87 6.32 26.28
CA MET A 1 2.75 6.44 24.80
C MET A 1 3.00 7.89 24.42
N THR A 2 3.86 8.15 23.44
CA THR A 2 4.17 9.50 22.92
C THR A 2 2.91 10.19 22.37
N HIS A 3 2.93 11.53 22.29
CA HIS A 3 1.79 12.31 21.80
C HIS A 3 1.38 11.88 20.37
N PRO A 4 0.06 11.78 20.05
CA PRO A 4 -0.43 11.31 18.74
C PRO A 4 0.18 12.04 17.54
N ARG A 5 0.42 13.35 17.65
CA ARG A 5 1.02 14.18 16.58
C ARG A 5 2.43 13.74 16.20
N THR A 6 3.24 13.32 17.18
CA THR A 6 4.60 12.82 16.96
C THR A 6 4.60 11.52 16.18
N ASN A 7 3.64 10.63 16.47
CA ASN A 7 3.59 9.30 15.85
C ASN A 7 3.10 9.35 14.39
N TYR A 8 2.16 10.26 14.06
CA TYR A 8 1.76 10.49 12.67
C TYR A 8 2.87 11.16 11.84
N ALA A 9 3.68 12.02 12.45
CA ALA A 9 4.84 12.60 11.77
C ALA A 9 5.89 11.52 11.42
N LEU A 10 6.10 10.53 12.29
CA LEU A 10 6.93 9.35 12.00
C LEU A 10 6.34 8.50 10.85
N ALA A 11 5.03 8.28 10.83
CA ALA A 11 4.36 7.60 9.72
C ALA A 11 4.54 8.36 8.39
N GLY A 12 4.45 9.69 8.42
CA GLY A 12 4.75 10.55 7.27
C GLY A 12 6.20 10.41 6.82
N ALA A 13 7.16 10.39 7.74
CA ALA A 13 8.57 10.16 7.42
C ALA A 13 8.81 8.77 6.80
N ALA A 14 8.08 7.74 7.25
CA ALA A 14 8.14 6.40 6.66
C ALA A 14 7.75 6.38 5.17
N LEU A 15 6.79 7.22 4.77
CA LEU A 15 6.38 7.36 3.38
C LEU A 15 7.34 8.26 2.59
N PHE A 16 7.61 9.46 3.10
CA PHE A 16 8.26 10.51 2.31
C PHE A 16 9.79 10.38 2.26
N ASN A 17 10.45 9.81 3.27
CA ASN A 17 11.91 9.65 3.25
C ASN A 17 12.39 8.66 2.18
N PRO A 18 11.76 7.48 1.98
CA PRO A 18 12.07 6.64 0.84
C PRO A 18 11.86 7.38 -0.49
N MET A 19 10.80 8.19 -0.62
CA MET A 19 10.55 8.95 -1.86
C MET A 19 11.64 10.00 -2.10
N ALA A 20 12.14 10.61 -1.01
CA ALA A 20 13.30 11.48 -1.03
C ALA A 20 14.57 10.74 -1.49
N ALA A 21 14.74 9.45 -1.17
CA ALA A 21 15.86 8.67 -1.70
C ALA A 21 15.78 8.50 -3.22
N MET A 22 14.57 8.28 -3.75
CA MET A 22 14.34 8.21 -5.21
C MET A 22 14.62 9.57 -5.90
N TYR A 23 14.33 10.69 -5.23
CA TYR A 23 14.75 12.02 -5.68
C TYR A 23 16.26 12.09 -5.89
N TRP A 24 17.02 11.72 -4.86
CA TRP A 24 18.48 11.80 -4.89
C TRP A 24 19.11 10.81 -5.86
N LEU A 25 18.49 9.65 -6.08
CA LEU A 25 18.88 8.72 -7.14
C LEU A 25 18.86 9.39 -8.52
N ASP A 26 17.78 10.12 -8.84
CA ASP A 26 17.68 10.87 -10.10
C ASP A 26 18.75 11.96 -10.20
N VAL A 27 18.99 12.69 -9.11
CA VAL A 27 20.03 13.74 -9.04
C VAL A 27 21.43 13.16 -9.29
N VAL A 28 21.79 12.08 -8.58
CA VAL A 28 23.12 11.42 -8.71
C VAL A 28 23.33 10.87 -10.12
N ARG A 29 22.25 10.47 -10.82
CA ARG A 29 22.30 10.03 -12.22
C ARG A 29 22.19 11.17 -13.23
N GLY A 30 22.35 12.42 -12.80
CA GLY A 30 22.40 13.61 -13.65
C GLY A 30 21.03 14.03 -14.24
N GLN A 31 19.93 13.52 -13.71
CA GLN A 31 18.59 13.92 -14.14
C GLN A 31 18.15 15.20 -13.42
N ARG A 32 17.38 16.05 -14.09
CA ARG A 32 16.69 17.17 -13.43
C ARG A 32 15.47 16.62 -12.71
N PRO A 33 15.45 16.55 -11.37
CA PRO A 33 14.30 16.02 -10.66
C PRO A 33 13.11 16.97 -10.81
N GLY A 34 11.91 16.41 -10.96
CA GLY A 34 10.69 17.23 -11.02
C GLY A 34 10.46 17.97 -9.71
N ILE A 35 9.86 19.16 -9.77
CA ILE A 35 9.49 19.98 -8.60
C ILE A 35 8.70 19.16 -7.56
N GLY A 36 7.80 18.28 -8.01
CA GLY A 36 7.04 17.41 -7.11
C GLY A 36 7.91 16.46 -6.29
N LEU A 37 9.00 15.95 -6.85
CA LEU A 37 9.91 15.03 -6.17
C LEU A 37 10.79 15.80 -5.16
N ALA A 38 11.15 17.05 -5.45
CA ALA A 38 11.80 17.96 -4.51
C ALA A 38 10.89 18.31 -3.31
N LEU A 39 9.61 18.61 -3.57
CA LEU A 39 8.61 18.86 -2.52
C LEU A 39 8.41 17.64 -1.62
N VAL A 40 8.38 16.44 -2.22
CA VAL A 40 8.30 15.18 -1.47
C VAL A 40 9.57 14.95 -0.64
N GLY A 41 10.74 15.29 -1.18
CA GLY A 41 12.00 15.28 -0.45
C GLY A 41 11.98 16.18 0.79
N ALA A 42 11.49 17.41 0.63
CA ALA A 42 11.31 18.36 1.73
C ALA A 42 10.27 17.87 2.76
N ALA A 43 9.18 17.26 2.32
CA ALA A 43 8.15 16.74 3.20
C ALA A 43 8.68 15.66 4.17
N GLY A 44 9.58 14.79 3.71
CA GLY A 44 10.23 13.79 4.56
C GLY A 44 11.06 14.41 5.69
N ALA A 45 11.90 15.40 5.36
CA ALA A 45 12.70 16.14 6.33
C ALA A 45 11.82 16.91 7.34
N VAL A 46 10.74 17.55 6.86
CA VAL A 46 9.77 18.23 7.72
C VAL A 46 9.07 17.25 8.65
N CYS A 47 8.60 16.10 8.15
CA CYS A 47 8.00 15.07 8.98
C CYS A 47 8.95 14.56 10.06
N ALA A 48 10.23 14.33 9.73
CA ALA A 48 11.23 13.93 10.72
C ALA A 48 11.48 15.00 11.78
N GLY A 49 11.52 16.28 11.39
CA GLY A 49 11.63 17.40 12.34
C GLY A 49 10.40 17.53 13.25
N LEU A 50 9.20 17.41 12.69
CA LEU A 50 7.93 17.44 13.44
C LEU A 50 7.83 16.27 14.44
N ALA A 51 8.38 15.11 14.10
CA ALA A 51 8.45 13.96 15.01
C ALA A 51 9.34 14.21 16.24
N ALA A 52 10.23 15.20 16.22
CA ALA A 52 11.12 15.50 17.34
C ALA A 52 10.55 16.51 18.36
N ASP A 53 9.25 16.82 18.30
CA ASP A 53 8.57 17.80 19.14
C ASP A 53 9.25 19.19 19.11
N PRO A 54 9.17 19.91 17.96
CA PRO A 54 9.92 21.15 17.75
C PRO A 54 9.58 22.26 18.75
N ARG A 55 8.41 22.21 19.39
CA ARG A 55 8.01 23.19 20.41
C ARG A 55 8.82 23.05 21.69
N ARG A 56 9.19 21.81 22.05
CA ARG A 56 9.98 21.53 23.26
C ARG A 56 11.47 21.37 22.94
N HIS A 57 11.80 20.91 21.74
CA HIS A 57 13.17 20.59 21.34
C HIS A 57 13.49 21.12 19.92
N PRO A 58 13.59 22.44 19.73
CA PRO A 58 13.78 23.04 18.41
C PRO A 58 15.06 22.56 17.72
N TRP A 59 16.17 22.47 18.46
CA TRP A 59 17.44 21.96 17.92
C TRP A 59 17.35 20.50 17.50
N ARG A 60 16.68 19.64 18.30
CA ARG A 60 16.47 18.24 17.92
C ARG A 60 15.63 18.11 16.66
N ALA A 61 14.62 18.96 16.49
CA ALA A 61 13.81 18.97 15.27
C ALA A 61 14.61 19.36 14.04
N VAL A 62 15.45 20.39 14.12
CA VAL A 62 16.35 20.78 13.02
C VAL A 62 17.33 19.65 12.70
N THR A 63 17.99 19.07 13.71
CA THR A 63 18.94 17.98 13.49
C THR A 63 18.27 16.73 12.92
N SER A 64 17.05 16.39 13.36
CA SER A 64 16.30 15.25 12.83
C SER A 64 15.91 15.46 11.36
N GLY A 65 15.47 16.67 11.00
CA GLY A 65 15.17 17.01 9.62
C GLY A 65 16.40 16.95 8.72
N LEU A 66 17.52 17.52 9.15
CA LEU A 66 18.80 17.46 8.44
C LEU A 66 19.32 16.02 8.30
N ALA A 67 19.27 15.23 9.37
CA ALA A 67 19.67 13.84 9.34
C ALA A 67 18.81 13.00 8.39
N ALA A 68 17.48 13.24 8.35
CA ALA A 68 16.60 12.58 7.41
C ALA A 68 16.93 12.96 5.95
N ALA A 69 17.20 14.24 5.68
CA ALA A 69 17.60 14.70 4.34
C ALA A 69 18.94 14.09 3.90
N ALA A 70 19.94 14.09 4.79
CA ALA A 70 21.24 13.49 4.54
C ALA A 70 21.15 11.97 4.34
N GLY A 71 20.37 11.28 5.17
CA GLY A 71 20.10 9.85 5.05
C GLY A 71 19.43 9.50 3.71
N ALA A 72 18.46 10.30 3.27
CA ALA A 72 17.83 10.13 1.96
C ALA A 72 18.83 10.33 0.81
N ALA A 73 19.74 11.31 0.91
CA ALA A 73 20.79 11.52 -0.09
C ALA A 73 21.76 10.34 -0.17
N LEU A 74 22.24 9.85 0.98
CA LEU A 74 23.09 8.66 1.06
C LEU A 74 22.40 7.41 0.51
N ALA A 75 21.11 7.23 0.83
CA ALA A 75 20.31 6.14 0.30
C ALA A 75 20.16 6.23 -1.23
N GLY A 76 19.91 7.44 -1.77
CA GLY A 76 19.86 7.66 -3.22
C GLY A 76 21.18 7.35 -3.92
N TRP A 77 22.31 7.71 -3.30
CA TRP A 77 23.65 7.35 -3.79
C TRP A 77 23.90 5.84 -3.74
N ALA A 78 23.55 5.16 -2.64
CA ALA A 78 23.69 3.71 -2.54
C ALA A 78 22.79 2.98 -3.55
N LEU A 79 21.56 3.47 -3.75
CA LEU A 79 20.61 2.96 -4.73
C LEU A 79 21.15 3.05 -6.16
N GLN A 80 21.98 4.04 -6.48
CA GLN A 80 22.57 4.16 -7.82
C GLN A 80 23.38 2.92 -8.18
N ARG A 81 24.18 2.39 -7.24
CA ARG A 81 24.97 1.17 -7.44
C ARG A 81 24.08 -0.06 -7.58
N TYR A 82 23.07 -0.18 -6.71
CA TYR A 82 22.10 -1.27 -6.78
C TYR A 82 21.39 -1.29 -8.14
N VAL A 83 20.81 -0.17 -8.56
CA VAL A 83 20.10 -0.05 -9.85
C VAL A 83 21.04 -0.34 -11.02
N ALA A 84 22.28 0.16 -11.00
CA ALA A 84 23.26 -0.14 -12.04
C ALA A 84 23.57 -1.66 -12.14
N TRP A 85 23.66 -2.36 -11.00
CA TRP A 85 23.83 -3.81 -10.98
C TRP A 85 22.59 -4.55 -11.52
N VAL A 86 21.38 -4.09 -11.18
CA VAL A 86 20.15 -4.67 -11.73
C VAL A 86 20.10 -4.47 -13.26
N GLU A 87 20.52 -3.30 -13.75
CA GLU A 87 20.54 -2.96 -15.18
C GLU A 87 21.61 -3.71 -16.00
N GLY A 88 22.76 -4.04 -15.40
CA GLY A 88 24.00 -4.40 -16.12
C GLY A 88 24.20 -5.86 -16.54
N GLU A 89 23.30 -6.78 -16.20
CA GLU A 89 23.47 -8.22 -16.50
C GLU A 89 22.48 -8.67 -17.60
N SER A 90 23.03 -9.22 -18.70
CA SER A 90 22.29 -9.73 -19.86
C SER A 90 21.44 -10.95 -19.52
N GLU A 91 20.28 -11.07 -20.17
CA GLU A 91 19.41 -12.26 -20.07
C GLU A 91 19.95 -13.38 -20.96
N ASP A 92 21.03 -14.04 -20.54
CA ASP A 92 21.50 -15.30 -21.17
C ASP A 92 20.85 -16.54 -20.50
N ALA A 93 19.62 -16.39 -20.02
CA ALA A 93 18.88 -17.45 -19.35
C ALA A 93 18.00 -18.26 -20.34
N PRO A 94 17.74 -19.56 -20.07
CA PRO A 94 16.80 -20.35 -20.85
C PRO A 94 15.40 -19.71 -20.88
N ALA A 95 14.56 -20.14 -21.84
CA ALA A 95 13.22 -19.62 -22.04
C ALA A 95 12.45 -19.50 -20.71
N PRO A 96 12.13 -18.28 -20.25
CA PRO A 96 11.57 -18.10 -18.93
C PRO A 96 10.13 -18.66 -18.83
N PRO A 97 9.69 -19.11 -17.64
CA PRO A 97 8.32 -19.61 -17.48
C PRO A 97 7.29 -18.49 -17.65
N ASN A 98 6.10 -18.87 -18.10
CA ASN A 98 4.95 -17.96 -18.16
C ASN A 98 4.56 -17.55 -16.73
N ALA A 99 4.36 -16.25 -16.53
CA ALA A 99 4.03 -15.70 -15.22
C ALA A 99 2.68 -16.20 -14.66
N HIS A 100 1.71 -16.59 -15.52
CA HIS A 100 0.43 -17.12 -15.07
C HIS A 100 0.56 -18.49 -14.40
N ASP A 101 1.48 -19.32 -14.90
CA ASP A 101 1.72 -20.67 -14.39
C ASP A 101 2.27 -20.63 -12.96
N LEU A 102 2.82 -19.48 -12.54
CA LEU A 102 3.35 -19.25 -11.21
C LEU A 102 2.31 -18.74 -10.19
N LEU A 103 1.13 -18.30 -10.61
CA LEU A 103 0.13 -17.71 -9.70
C LEU A 103 -0.33 -18.70 -8.61
N VAL A 104 -0.69 -19.92 -9.01
CA VAL A 104 -1.15 -20.95 -8.07
C VAL A 104 -0.01 -21.47 -7.19
N PRO A 105 1.17 -21.86 -7.73
CA PRO A 105 2.30 -22.28 -6.91
C PRO A 105 2.76 -21.22 -5.91
N THR A 106 2.82 -19.95 -6.31
CA THR A 106 3.22 -18.87 -5.40
C THR A 106 2.17 -18.59 -4.33
N ALA A 107 0.87 -18.66 -4.65
CA ALA A 107 -0.19 -18.58 -3.65
C ALA A 107 -0.12 -19.74 -2.64
N ALA A 108 0.16 -20.97 -3.12
CA ALA A 108 0.37 -22.13 -2.24
C ALA A 108 1.61 -21.95 -1.35
N ALA A 109 2.72 -21.43 -1.90
CA ALA A 109 3.92 -21.10 -1.13
C ALA A 109 3.65 -20.03 -0.06
N CYS A 110 2.83 -19.00 -0.38
CA CYS A 110 2.40 -18.01 0.60
C CYS A 110 1.59 -18.65 1.74
N ALA A 111 0.67 -19.56 1.42
CA ALA A 111 -0.09 -20.30 2.43
C ALA A 111 0.82 -21.19 3.29
N GLY A 112 1.80 -21.86 2.67
CA GLY A 112 2.83 -22.63 3.35
C GLY A 112 3.66 -21.78 4.30
N ALA A 113 4.09 -20.58 3.87
CA ALA A 113 4.83 -19.64 4.72
C ALA A 113 4.01 -19.18 5.93
N VAL A 114 2.70 -18.93 5.75
CA VAL A 114 1.80 -18.65 6.88
C VAL A 114 1.65 -19.87 7.79
N GLY A 115 1.57 -21.07 7.24
CA GLY A 115 1.54 -22.32 8.00
C GLY A 115 2.81 -22.53 8.84
N VAL A 116 3.99 -22.29 8.27
CA VAL A 116 5.27 -22.31 9.00
C VAL A 116 5.26 -21.26 10.11
N ALA A 117 4.81 -20.04 9.83
CA ALA A 117 4.67 -19.00 10.84
C ALA A 117 3.73 -19.39 11.98
N ALA A 118 2.72 -20.21 11.69
CA ALA A 118 1.80 -20.71 12.69
C ALA A 118 2.35 -21.86 13.54
N LEU A 119 3.22 -22.70 12.98
CA LEU A 119 3.82 -23.85 13.66
C LEU A 119 5.08 -23.47 14.44
N VAL A 120 5.91 -22.59 13.88
CA VAL A 120 7.19 -22.13 14.44
C VAL A 120 7.03 -20.77 15.14
N GLY A 121 5.80 -20.27 15.20
CA GLY A 121 5.46 -19.00 15.84
C GLY A 121 5.95 -18.93 17.29
N ARG A 122 6.42 -17.75 17.69
CA ARG A 122 6.92 -17.48 19.04
C ARG A 122 5.82 -17.72 20.09
N ALA A 123 6.22 -18.10 21.30
CA ALA A 123 5.31 -18.16 22.45
C ALA A 123 4.58 -16.81 22.67
N PRO A 124 3.36 -16.81 23.21
CA PRO A 124 2.59 -15.58 23.45
C PRO A 124 3.38 -14.57 24.28
N GLU A 125 3.58 -13.37 23.75
CA GLU A 125 4.25 -12.28 24.45
C GLU A 125 3.29 -11.62 25.46
N GLN A 126 3.82 -11.15 26.59
CA GLN A 126 3.05 -10.25 27.45
C GLN A 126 2.88 -8.90 26.74
N TYR A 127 1.63 -8.47 26.55
CA TYR A 127 1.32 -7.20 25.90
C TYR A 127 1.17 -6.07 26.89
N ILE A 128 1.38 -4.83 26.42
CA ILE A 128 0.93 -3.64 27.16
C ILE A 128 -0.58 -3.72 27.39
N GLU A 129 -1.04 -3.10 28.48
CA GLU A 129 -2.46 -2.96 28.72
C GLU A 129 -3.13 -2.18 27.58
N TYR A 130 -4.22 -2.74 27.03
CA TYR A 130 -4.96 -2.08 25.98
C TYR A 130 -5.68 -0.86 26.54
N SER A 131 -5.39 0.31 25.95
CA SER A 131 -5.91 1.61 26.41
C SER A 131 -7.42 1.79 26.28
N GLY A 132 -8.12 0.90 25.57
CA GLY A 132 -9.54 1.06 25.23
C GLY A 132 -9.83 2.06 24.11
N LYS A 133 -8.86 2.85 23.67
CA LYS A 133 -9.06 3.93 22.69
C LYS A 133 -9.12 3.39 21.26
N HIS A 134 -9.99 3.99 20.44
CA HIS A 134 -10.05 3.68 19.02
C HIS A 134 -8.74 4.09 18.32
N GLY A 135 -8.16 3.17 17.53
CA GLY A 135 -6.93 3.40 16.78
C GLY A 135 -5.64 3.00 17.51
N ASP A 136 -5.73 2.53 18.76
CA ASP A 136 -4.60 1.98 19.49
C ASP A 136 -4.41 0.49 19.17
N TYR A 137 -3.16 0.12 18.89
CA TYR A 137 -2.81 -1.25 18.55
C TYR A 137 -2.64 -2.11 19.81
N ARG A 138 -3.19 -3.34 19.77
CA ARG A 138 -3.32 -4.22 20.96
C ARG A 138 -2.11 -5.11 21.24
N TRP A 139 -1.29 -5.38 20.22
CA TRP A 139 -0.25 -6.42 20.26
C TRP A 139 1.13 -5.78 20.25
N ILE A 140 1.43 -5.02 21.30
CA ILE A 140 2.74 -4.40 21.53
C ILE A 140 3.34 -5.04 22.78
N ALA A 141 4.59 -5.49 22.72
CA ALA A 141 5.27 -6.12 23.84
C ALA A 141 5.36 -5.17 25.04
N ALA A 142 5.04 -5.70 26.23
CA ALA A 142 5.15 -4.99 27.50
C ALA A 142 6.60 -4.60 27.81
N ARG A 143 7.56 -5.47 27.46
CA ARG A 143 9.00 -5.24 27.59
C ARG A 143 9.66 -5.31 26.23
N PRO A 144 9.94 -4.18 25.56
CA PRO A 144 10.56 -4.21 24.25
C PRO A 144 11.99 -4.72 24.34
N HIS A 145 12.41 -5.44 23.30
CA HIS A 145 13.82 -5.72 23.09
C HIS A 145 14.55 -4.40 22.74
N PRO A 146 15.75 -4.11 23.30
CA PRO A 146 16.46 -2.84 23.07
C PRO A 146 16.75 -2.55 21.59
N ALA A 147 17.00 -3.61 20.81
CA ALA A 147 17.29 -3.51 19.39
C ALA A 147 16.06 -3.40 18.48
N GLN A 148 14.85 -3.59 19.01
CA GLN A 148 13.66 -3.77 18.19
C GLN A 148 13.40 -2.60 17.24
N ARG A 149 13.51 -1.38 17.75
CA ARG A 149 13.19 -0.17 17.00
C ARG A 149 14.06 -0.04 15.75
N TRP A 150 15.39 -0.14 15.92
CA TRP A 150 16.29 0.02 14.78
C TRP A 150 16.20 -1.17 13.82
N LEU A 151 15.97 -2.40 14.31
CA LEU A 151 15.79 -3.58 13.46
C LEU A 151 14.52 -3.45 12.59
N ALA A 152 13.39 -3.06 13.17
CA ALA A 152 12.14 -2.90 12.43
C ALA A 152 12.23 -1.78 11.38
N TRP A 153 12.76 -0.61 11.74
CA TRP A 153 12.92 0.50 10.79
C TRP A 153 13.96 0.21 9.70
N SER A 154 15.10 -0.38 10.06
CA SER A 154 16.14 -0.69 9.07
C SER A 154 15.69 -1.80 8.12
N GLY A 155 15.00 -2.82 8.64
CA GLY A 155 14.39 -3.86 7.82
C GLY A 155 13.32 -3.31 6.88
N TYR A 156 12.43 -2.45 7.40
CA TYR A 156 11.44 -1.73 6.58
C TYR A 156 12.11 -0.94 5.45
N LEU A 157 13.07 -0.06 5.77
CA LEU A 157 13.74 0.80 4.79
C LEU A 157 14.51 -0.03 3.75
N THR A 158 15.21 -1.08 4.18
CA THR A 158 15.95 -1.97 3.28
C THR A 158 15.01 -2.66 2.30
N HIS A 159 13.92 -3.27 2.81
CA HIS A 159 12.91 -3.92 1.98
C HIS A 159 12.26 -2.90 1.02
N GLN A 160 11.88 -1.73 1.53
CA GLN A 160 11.21 -0.68 0.75
C GLN A 160 12.07 -0.14 -0.39
N LEU A 161 13.32 0.21 -0.11
CA LEU A 161 14.24 0.77 -1.10
C LEU A 161 14.64 -0.28 -2.14
N ALA A 162 14.83 -1.53 -1.73
CA ALA A 162 15.15 -2.63 -2.65
C ALA A 162 14.02 -2.87 -3.67
N ILE A 163 12.75 -2.96 -3.22
CA ILE A 163 11.63 -3.18 -4.14
C ILE A 163 11.39 -1.95 -5.03
N TRP A 164 11.60 -0.75 -4.51
CA TRP A 164 11.54 0.47 -5.31
C TRP A 164 12.64 0.60 -6.34
N GLY A 165 13.85 0.11 -6.06
CA GLY A 165 14.91 0.02 -7.07
C GLY A 165 14.54 -0.93 -8.21
N CYS A 166 13.84 -2.05 -7.93
CA CYS A 166 13.30 -2.91 -8.99
C CYS A 166 12.26 -2.17 -9.85
N ILE A 167 11.31 -1.47 -9.22
CA ILE A 167 10.27 -0.69 -9.91
C ILE A 167 10.91 0.41 -10.76
N TYR A 168 11.88 1.14 -10.19
CA TYR A 168 12.63 2.18 -10.88
C TYR A 168 13.33 1.65 -12.12
N THR A 169 14.03 0.52 -11.98
CA THR A 169 14.74 -0.12 -13.08
C THR A 169 13.77 -0.49 -14.21
N GLY A 170 12.66 -1.16 -13.90
CA GLY A 170 11.65 -1.51 -14.91
C GLY A 170 11.01 -0.30 -15.59
N GLN A 171 10.76 0.78 -14.84
CA GLN A 171 10.26 2.04 -15.38
C GLN A 171 11.29 2.74 -16.28
N ARG A 172 12.58 2.67 -15.95
CA ARG A 172 13.66 3.33 -16.67
C ARG A 172 13.98 2.63 -17.99
N GLN A 173 13.99 1.30 -17.97
CA GLN A 173 14.14 0.45 -19.15
C GLN A 173 12.91 0.48 -20.06
N ARG A 174 11.80 1.09 -19.62
CA ARG A 174 10.53 1.18 -20.36
C ARG A 174 10.03 -0.19 -20.81
N LEU A 175 10.09 -1.15 -19.88
CA LEU A 175 9.73 -2.54 -20.17
C LEU A 175 8.30 -2.63 -20.70
N ARG A 176 8.11 -3.52 -21.67
CA ARG A 176 6.80 -3.88 -22.22
C ARG A 176 6.24 -5.06 -21.46
N TYR A 177 4.91 -5.15 -21.44
CA TYR A 177 4.23 -6.29 -20.86
C TYR A 177 4.49 -7.57 -21.67
N THR A 178 4.94 -8.63 -21.02
CA THR A 178 5.19 -9.95 -21.62
C THR A 178 4.46 -11.07 -20.88
N ALA A 179 4.34 -12.24 -21.51
CA ALA A 179 3.82 -13.43 -20.83
C ALA A 179 4.83 -13.96 -19.81
N ASP A 180 6.11 -13.89 -20.14
CA ASP A 180 7.16 -14.59 -19.41
C ASP A 180 7.81 -13.74 -18.32
N MET A 181 8.33 -14.45 -17.32
CA MET A 181 9.13 -13.87 -16.24
C MET A 181 10.47 -13.36 -16.78
N ARG A 182 10.98 -12.27 -16.21
CA ARG A 182 12.31 -11.73 -16.52
C ARG A 182 13.20 -11.85 -15.30
N ARG A 183 14.50 -11.63 -15.47
CA ARG A 183 15.45 -11.55 -14.34
C ARG A 183 14.98 -10.54 -13.29
N LEU A 184 14.45 -9.40 -13.72
CA LEU A 184 13.91 -8.37 -12.83
C LEU A 184 12.73 -8.87 -11.98
N ASN A 185 11.87 -9.74 -12.53
CA ASN A 185 10.75 -10.33 -11.77
C ASN A 185 11.26 -11.28 -10.69
N TRP A 186 12.23 -12.13 -11.02
CA TRP A 186 12.87 -13.02 -10.06
C TRP A 186 13.61 -12.26 -8.97
N LEU A 187 14.30 -11.19 -9.32
CA LEU A 187 14.95 -10.31 -8.35
C LEU A 187 13.92 -9.66 -7.42
N ALA A 188 12.82 -9.12 -7.97
CA ALA A 188 11.76 -8.54 -7.15
C ALA A 188 11.12 -9.59 -6.22
N LEU A 189 10.93 -10.82 -6.68
CA LEU A 189 10.46 -11.93 -5.85
C LEU A 189 11.46 -12.26 -4.74
N ALA A 190 12.76 -12.32 -5.06
CA ALA A 190 13.82 -12.57 -4.09
C ALA A 190 13.93 -11.45 -3.05
N VAL A 191 13.80 -10.18 -3.46
CA VAL A 191 13.74 -9.03 -2.55
C VAL A 191 12.58 -9.17 -1.57
N ASN A 192 11.39 -9.47 -2.06
CA ASN A 192 10.22 -9.65 -1.20
C ASN A 192 10.38 -10.87 -0.28
N ALA A 193 10.83 -12.01 -0.80
CA ALA A 193 11.05 -13.23 -0.02
C ALA A 193 12.12 -13.02 1.06
N GLY A 194 13.23 -12.36 0.72
CA GLY A 194 14.27 -11.97 1.67
C GLY A 194 13.76 -11.00 2.72
N GLY A 195 12.94 -10.02 2.34
CA GLY A 195 12.27 -9.11 3.26
C GLY A 195 11.31 -9.83 4.22
N VAL A 196 10.60 -10.84 3.74
CA VAL A 196 9.73 -11.70 4.57
C VAL A 196 10.55 -12.52 5.55
N ALA A 197 11.61 -13.18 5.09
CA ALA A 197 12.50 -13.95 5.95
C ALA A 197 13.17 -13.07 7.03
N LEU A 198 13.65 -11.88 6.63
CA LEU A 198 14.24 -10.90 7.55
C LEU A 198 13.23 -10.45 8.61
N HIS A 199 12.00 -10.13 8.23
CA HIS A 199 10.95 -9.73 9.18
C HIS A 199 10.55 -10.88 10.09
N TYR A 200 10.53 -12.11 9.59
CA TYR A 200 10.29 -13.31 10.39
C TYR A 200 11.36 -13.48 11.47
N LEU A 201 12.64 -13.38 11.09
CA LEU A 201 13.76 -13.43 12.04
C LEU A 201 13.68 -12.27 13.03
N GLN A 202 13.42 -11.05 12.56
CA GLN A 202 13.27 -9.87 13.41
C GLN A 202 12.15 -10.05 14.45
N SER A 203 10.96 -10.46 14.00
CA SER A 203 9.80 -10.71 14.88
C SER A 203 10.06 -11.89 15.82
N HIS A 204 10.74 -12.94 15.36
CA HIS A 204 11.08 -14.09 16.20
C HIS A 204 11.98 -13.69 17.37
N PHE A 205 13.01 -12.86 17.14
CA PHE A 205 13.95 -12.46 18.19
C PHE A 205 13.48 -11.26 19.01
N THR A 206 12.83 -10.28 18.39
CA THR A 206 12.55 -8.97 19.03
C THR A 206 11.07 -8.60 19.12
N TYR A 207 10.18 -9.44 18.58
CA TYR A 207 8.73 -9.32 18.59
C TYR A 207 8.16 -8.09 17.87
N ASP A 208 8.28 -6.89 18.47
CA ASP A 208 7.51 -5.72 17.99
C ASP A 208 7.90 -5.32 16.56
N GLY A 209 6.92 -4.84 15.80
CA GLY A 209 7.12 -4.13 14.53
C GLY A 209 7.07 -2.61 14.69
N LEU A 210 6.76 -1.89 13.61
CA LEU A 210 6.66 -0.42 13.65
C LEU A 210 5.48 0.07 14.50
N ALA A 211 4.52 -0.79 14.86
CA ALA A 211 3.35 -0.46 15.69
C ALA A 211 3.69 0.18 17.05
N ARG A 212 4.94 0.06 17.51
CA ARG A 212 5.43 0.74 18.71
C ARG A 212 5.61 2.26 18.52
N ASP A 213 5.91 2.69 17.31
CA ASP A 213 6.28 4.06 16.97
C ASP A 213 5.20 4.83 16.21
N VAL A 214 4.37 4.12 15.45
CA VAL A 214 3.38 4.72 14.53
C VAL A 214 1.96 4.20 14.85
N PRO A 215 0.91 5.00 14.59
CA PRO A 215 -0.46 4.64 14.98
C PRO A 215 -1.10 3.62 14.03
N GLU A 216 -2.01 2.78 14.52
CA GLU A 216 -2.70 1.75 13.72
C GLU A 216 -3.45 2.35 12.53
N GLY A 217 -4.01 3.55 12.70
CA GLY A 217 -4.70 4.26 11.63
C GLY A 217 -3.81 4.55 10.41
N SER A 218 -2.49 4.66 10.59
CA SER A 218 -1.57 4.85 9.45
C SER A 218 -1.40 3.59 8.61
N ALA A 219 -1.31 2.41 9.24
CA ALA A 219 -1.19 1.13 8.55
C ALA A 219 -2.52 0.75 7.88
N LEU A 220 -3.65 0.95 8.58
CA LEU A 220 -4.97 0.79 7.98
C LEU A 220 -5.16 1.72 6.77
N GLY A 221 -4.80 3.00 6.94
CA GLY A 221 -4.90 3.99 5.88
C GLY A 221 -4.07 3.63 4.64
N SER A 222 -2.84 3.11 4.82
CA SER A 222 -1.97 2.76 3.70
C SER A 222 -2.56 1.63 2.86
N VAL A 223 -3.02 0.53 3.47
CA VAL A 223 -3.58 -0.60 2.72
C VAL A 223 -4.96 -0.28 2.12
N SER A 224 -5.79 0.50 2.82
CA SER A 224 -7.06 0.97 2.24
C SER A 224 -6.82 1.89 1.04
N PHE A 225 -5.73 2.67 1.03
CA PHE A 225 -5.37 3.52 -0.10
C PHE A 225 -5.07 2.74 -1.39
N ILE A 226 -4.66 1.46 -1.28
CA ILE A 226 -4.51 0.57 -2.44
C ILE A 226 -5.85 0.43 -3.16
N LEU A 227 -6.93 0.09 -2.45
CA LEU A 227 -8.28 -0.05 -3.03
C LEU A 227 -8.78 1.28 -3.61
N MET A 228 -8.58 2.38 -2.88
CA MET A 228 -8.98 3.72 -3.28
C MET A 228 -8.33 4.15 -4.59
N LEU A 229 -7.02 3.95 -4.74
CA LEU A 229 -6.29 4.28 -5.96
C LEU A 229 -6.57 3.26 -7.08
N ALA A 230 -6.88 2.00 -6.74
CA ALA A 230 -7.31 1.00 -7.70
C ALA A 230 -8.60 1.41 -8.43
N LEU A 231 -9.52 2.14 -7.78
CA LEU A 231 -10.69 2.74 -8.47
C LEU A 231 -10.26 3.65 -9.64
N ALA A 232 -9.27 4.52 -9.43
CA ALA A 232 -8.76 5.40 -10.47
C ALA A 232 -7.99 4.63 -11.55
N LEU A 233 -7.21 3.62 -11.14
CA LEU A 233 -6.38 2.80 -12.02
C LEU A 233 -7.23 1.94 -12.97
N GLU A 234 -8.27 1.30 -12.44
CA GLU A 234 -9.12 0.34 -13.13
C GLU A 234 -10.36 0.96 -13.79
N ALA A 235 -10.68 2.22 -13.46
CA ALA A 235 -11.79 2.97 -14.05
C ALA A 235 -11.88 2.86 -15.58
N PRO A 236 -10.79 2.99 -16.38
CA PRO A 236 -10.87 2.84 -17.83
C PRO A 236 -11.36 1.46 -18.30
N ARG A 237 -11.12 0.41 -17.50
CA ARG A 237 -11.51 -0.97 -17.81
C ARG A 237 -12.91 -1.27 -17.31
N ARG A 238 -13.19 -1.01 -16.03
CA ARG A 238 -14.43 -1.45 -15.34
C ARG A 238 -15.44 -0.35 -15.00
N GLY A 239 -15.18 0.90 -15.37
CA GLY A 239 -16.01 2.04 -14.98
C GLY A 239 -15.89 2.37 -13.49
N LEU A 240 -16.57 3.44 -13.04
CA LEU A 240 -16.64 3.77 -11.61
C LEU A 240 -17.88 3.18 -10.94
N PHE A 241 -19.02 3.17 -11.61
CA PHE A 241 -20.29 2.69 -11.05
C PHE A 241 -20.98 1.78 -12.04
N PHE A 242 -21.23 0.55 -11.63
CA PHE A 242 -22.00 -0.44 -12.39
C PHE A 242 -21.51 -0.70 -13.82
N GLY A 243 -20.20 -0.55 -14.07
CA GLY A 243 -19.63 -0.66 -15.41
C GLY A 243 -19.72 0.60 -16.27
N SER A 244 -20.36 1.66 -15.77
CA SER A 244 -20.52 2.92 -16.50
C SER A 244 -19.19 3.66 -16.64
N ARG A 245 -18.88 4.03 -17.89
CA ARG A 245 -17.73 4.89 -18.25
C ARG A 245 -18.13 6.35 -18.51
N LYS A 246 -19.39 6.73 -18.20
CA LYS A 246 -19.87 8.11 -18.38
C LYS A 246 -19.19 9.10 -17.42
N VAL A 247 -18.93 8.65 -16.19
CA VAL A 247 -18.24 9.43 -15.17
C VAL A 247 -16.88 8.79 -14.95
N MET A 248 -15.80 9.51 -15.29
CA MET A 248 -14.44 9.01 -15.19
C MET A 248 -13.52 10.00 -14.47
N PRO A 249 -12.49 9.50 -13.77
CA PRO A 249 -11.47 10.37 -13.22
C PRO A 249 -10.76 11.16 -14.34
N PRO A 250 -10.23 12.36 -14.06
CA PRO A 250 -9.40 13.09 -15.02
C PRO A 250 -8.26 12.23 -15.55
N ALA A 251 -7.95 12.37 -16.84
CA ALA A 251 -6.93 11.56 -17.49
C ALA A 251 -5.53 11.71 -16.85
N GLU A 252 -5.22 12.87 -16.27
CA GLU A 252 -4.00 13.14 -15.49
C GLU A 252 -3.94 12.25 -14.25
N LEU A 253 -5.06 12.09 -13.54
CA LEU A 253 -5.15 11.24 -12.35
C LEU A 253 -4.95 9.77 -12.72
N VAL A 254 -5.56 9.31 -13.82
CA VAL A 254 -5.36 7.95 -14.33
C VAL A 254 -3.90 7.73 -14.74
N ARG A 255 -3.28 8.70 -15.44
CA ARG A 255 -1.85 8.63 -15.80
C ARG A 255 -0.95 8.61 -14.56
N PHE A 256 -1.26 9.42 -13.55
CA PHE A 256 -0.56 9.44 -12.27
C PHE A 256 -0.67 8.07 -11.58
N ALA A 257 -1.88 7.53 -11.44
CA ALA A 257 -2.10 6.21 -10.85
C ALA A 257 -1.29 5.13 -11.60
N ARG A 258 -1.38 5.09 -12.94
CA ARG A 258 -0.60 4.14 -13.75
C ARG A 258 0.92 4.29 -13.59
N ARG A 259 1.42 5.52 -13.43
CA ARG A 259 2.86 5.77 -13.27
C ARG A 259 3.38 5.47 -11.86
N PHE A 260 2.60 5.74 -10.83
CA PHE A 260 3.08 5.72 -9.44
C PHE A 260 2.48 4.63 -8.55
N HIS A 261 1.46 3.89 -9.02
CA HIS A 261 0.86 2.82 -8.22
C HIS A 261 1.89 1.79 -7.73
N GLY A 262 2.90 1.44 -8.55
CA GLY A 262 3.95 0.51 -8.12
C GLY A 262 4.64 0.97 -6.83
N TYR A 263 5.06 2.24 -6.77
CA TYR A 263 5.70 2.82 -5.57
C TYR A 263 4.71 2.91 -4.39
N ILE A 264 3.49 3.39 -4.65
CA ILE A 264 2.48 3.59 -3.61
C ILE A 264 2.00 2.25 -3.02
N PHE A 265 1.74 1.25 -3.85
CA PHE A 265 1.22 -0.06 -3.43
C PHE A 265 2.30 -0.88 -2.75
N SER A 266 3.53 -0.87 -3.26
CA SER A 266 4.66 -1.50 -2.57
C SER A 266 4.94 -0.81 -1.23
N TRP A 267 4.79 0.52 -1.13
CA TRP A 267 4.84 1.21 0.16
C TRP A 267 3.76 0.73 1.11
N ALA A 268 2.50 0.75 0.67
CA ALA A 268 1.39 0.38 1.52
C ALA A 268 1.50 -1.07 2.04
N ALA A 269 1.90 -2.00 1.16
CA ALA A 269 2.11 -3.40 1.53
C ALA A 269 3.32 -3.59 2.46
N THR A 270 4.48 -3.03 2.11
CA THR A 270 5.71 -3.18 2.90
C THR A 270 5.59 -2.49 4.25
N TYR A 271 5.02 -1.29 4.30
CA TYR A 271 4.79 -0.56 5.54
C TYR A 271 3.85 -1.34 6.47
N ASN A 272 2.72 -1.83 5.96
CA ASN A 272 1.79 -2.63 6.77
C ASN A 272 2.42 -3.96 7.23
N PHE A 273 3.24 -4.59 6.39
CA PHE A 273 3.97 -5.81 6.73
C PHE A 273 4.90 -5.60 7.93
N TRP A 274 5.76 -4.58 7.86
CA TRP A 274 6.71 -4.24 8.94
C TRP A 274 6.04 -3.56 10.15
N TYR A 275 4.86 -2.97 9.96
CA TYR A 275 4.06 -2.41 11.04
C TYR A 275 3.66 -3.49 12.04
N HIS A 276 3.16 -4.61 11.53
CA HIS A 276 2.69 -5.69 12.39
C HIS A 276 3.85 -6.61 12.82
N PRO A 277 3.93 -6.96 14.11
CA PRO A 277 4.71 -8.13 14.51
C PRO A 277 4.11 -9.39 13.85
N ILE A 278 4.94 -10.39 13.55
CA ILE A 278 4.46 -11.71 13.14
C ILE A 278 3.99 -12.46 14.39
N ASP A 279 2.80 -12.12 14.82
CA ASP A 279 2.16 -12.65 16.02
C ASP A 279 1.24 -13.83 15.67
N PRO A 280 1.23 -14.93 16.45
CA PRO A 280 0.55 -16.15 16.07
C PRO A 280 -0.96 -16.11 16.33
N LYS A 281 -1.67 -15.21 15.65
CA LYS A 281 -3.14 -15.03 15.80
C LYS A 281 -3.85 -15.07 14.44
N PRO A 282 -5.11 -15.56 14.40
CA PRO A 282 -5.87 -15.69 13.16
C PRO A 282 -5.95 -14.40 12.31
N LEU A 283 -6.10 -13.23 12.94
CA LEU A 283 -6.15 -11.97 12.20
C LEU A 283 -4.80 -11.62 11.56
N HIS A 284 -3.68 -11.92 12.22
CA HIS A 284 -2.35 -11.67 11.69
C HIS A 284 -2.03 -12.63 10.55
N TYR A 285 -2.43 -13.90 10.65
CA TYR A 285 -2.24 -14.87 9.55
C TYR A 285 -3.01 -14.53 8.29
N THR A 286 -4.29 -14.14 8.42
CA THR A 286 -5.07 -13.73 7.25
C THR A 286 -4.53 -12.47 6.59
N GLY A 287 -4.07 -11.50 7.39
CA GLY A 287 -3.44 -10.28 6.88
C GLY A 287 -2.06 -10.55 6.26
N LEU A 288 -1.27 -11.44 6.88
CA LEU A 288 0.02 -11.91 6.39
C LEU A 288 -0.16 -12.58 5.03
N PHE A 289 -1.07 -13.55 4.92
CA PHE A 289 -1.34 -14.23 3.66
C PHE A 289 -1.69 -13.25 2.54
N HIS A 290 -2.60 -12.31 2.79
CA HIS A 290 -2.95 -11.28 1.81
C HIS A 290 -1.73 -10.43 1.41
N THR A 291 -0.92 -10.01 2.38
CA THR A 291 0.28 -9.19 2.13
C THR A 291 1.32 -9.95 1.30
N LEU A 292 1.51 -11.25 1.55
CA LEU A 292 2.39 -12.09 0.74
C LEU A 292 1.90 -12.19 -0.71
N LEU A 293 0.59 -12.30 -0.95
CA LEU A 293 0.03 -12.26 -2.31
C LEU A 293 0.25 -10.89 -2.98
N LEU A 294 0.20 -9.78 -2.23
CA LEU A 294 0.54 -8.45 -2.75
C LEU A 294 2.03 -8.33 -3.09
N PHE A 295 2.92 -9.01 -2.37
CA PHE A 295 4.34 -9.11 -2.74
C PHE A 295 4.56 -9.96 -3.99
N VAL A 296 3.82 -11.06 -4.18
CA VAL A 296 3.81 -11.77 -5.46
C VAL A 296 3.36 -10.83 -6.57
N GLN A 297 2.25 -10.10 -6.38
CA GLN A 297 1.76 -9.13 -7.36
C GLN A 297 2.79 -8.04 -7.69
N SER A 298 3.56 -7.57 -6.70
CA SER A 298 4.62 -6.57 -6.94
C SER A 298 5.78 -7.16 -7.75
N ALA A 299 6.12 -8.43 -7.55
CA ALA A 299 7.16 -9.14 -8.31
C ALA A 299 6.75 -9.45 -9.76
N LEU A 300 5.45 -9.53 -10.07
CA LEU A 300 4.94 -9.74 -11.42
C LEU A 300 5.03 -8.49 -12.33
N LEU A 301 5.70 -7.42 -11.90
CA LEU A 301 5.85 -6.17 -12.65
C LEU A 301 6.17 -6.38 -14.14
N TYR A 302 5.42 -5.71 -15.02
CA TYR A 302 5.52 -5.85 -16.49
C TYR A 302 5.26 -7.27 -17.06
N THR A 303 4.56 -8.12 -16.34
CA THR A 303 3.99 -9.37 -16.90
C THR A 303 2.50 -9.22 -17.19
N ASN A 304 1.96 -10.03 -18.09
CA ASN A 304 0.51 -10.07 -18.34
C ASN A 304 -0.27 -10.55 -17.12
N ALA A 305 0.31 -11.44 -16.30
CA ALA A 305 -0.29 -11.92 -15.05
C ALA A 305 -0.54 -10.79 -14.05
N HIS A 306 0.33 -9.77 -13.99
CA HIS A 306 0.13 -8.58 -13.15
C HIS A 306 -1.14 -7.79 -13.49
N ARG A 307 -1.65 -7.91 -14.72
CA ARG A 307 -2.86 -7.24 -15.21
C ARG A 307 -4.03 -8.21 -15.39
N ASP A 308 -3.90 -9.47 -14.97
CA ASP A 308 -4.96 -10.44 -15.12
C ASP A 308 -6.16 -10.03 -14.21
N PRO A 309 -7.36 -9.80 -14.79
CA PRO A 309 -8.50 -9.32 -14.02
C PRO A 309 -8.98 -10.26 -12.92
N ARG A 310 -8.75 -11.57 -13.07
CA ARG A 310 -9.19 -12.58 -12.09
C ARG A 310 -8.22 -12.57 -10.91
N TRP A 311 -6.93 -12.51 -11.19
CA TRP A 311 -5.89 -12.37 -10.17
C TRP A 311 -6.03 -11.06 -9.40
N THR A 312 -6.13 -9.91 -10.08
CA THR A 312 -6.27 -8.62 -9.39
C THR A 312 -7.56 -8.56 -8.55
N LEU A 313 -8.65 -9.14 -9.05
CA LEU A 313 -9.88 -9.25 -8.28
C LEU A 313 -9.70 -10.14 -7.04
N ALA A 314 -9.01 -11.27 -7.16
CA ALA A 314 -8.74 -12.14 -6.02
C ALA A 314 -7.98 -11.39 -4.91
N LEU A 315 -6.99 -10.57 -5.28
CA LEU A 315 -6.27 -9.70 -4.34
C LEU A 315 -7.20 -8.66 -3.69
N GLU A 316 -7.99 -7.95 -4.49
CA GLU A 316 -8.95 -6.96 -3.97
C GLU A 316 -9.98 -7.59 -3.02
N MET A 317 -10.43 -8.81 -3.32
CA MET A 317 -11.42 -9.53 -2.50
C MET A 317 -10.82 -10.16 -1.23
N MET A 318 -9.51 -10.40 -1.17
CA MET A 318 -8.84 -11.00 -0.01
C MET A 318 -8.90 -10.10 1.25
N VAL A 319 -9.19 -8.81 1.08
CA VAL A 319 -9.48 -7.89 2.18
C VAL A 319 -10.72 -8.34 2.97
N LEU A 320 -11.70 -8.96 2.33
CA LEU A 320 -12.94 -9.41 2.98
C LEU A 320 -12.71 -10.48 4.04
N PRO A 321 -12.11 -11.65 3.75
CA PRO A 321 -11.87 -12.66 4.78
C PRO A 321 -10.97 -12.11 5.90
N HIS A 322 -9.96 -11.30 5.58
CA HIS A 322 -9.12 -10.66 6.60
C HIS A 322 -9.92 -9.72 7.52
N ALA A 323 -10.75 -8.83 6.97
CA ALA A 323 -11.57 -7.91 7.74
C ALA A 323 -12.58 -8.64 8.63
N VAL A 324 -13.21 -9.70 8.13
CA VAL A 324 -14.15 -10.53 8.90
C VAL A 324 -13.43 -11.22 10.07
N VAL A 325 -12.31 -11.89 9.82
CA VAL A 325 -11.55 -12.56 10.89
C VAL A 325 -11.03 -11.54 11.90
N SER A 326 -10.53 -10.39 11.46
CA SER A 326 -10.07 -9.30 12.33
C SER A 326 -11.17 -8.77 13.25
N THR A 327 -12.37 -8.52 12.71
CA THR A 327 -13.50 -7.99 13.49
C THR A 327 -14.07 -9.01 14.47
N LEU A 328 -14.16 -10.28 14.07
CA LEU A 328 -14.58 -11.37 14.95
C LEU A 328 -13.58 -11.57 16.10
N TYR A 329 -12.29 -11.62 15.79
CA TYR A 329 -11.24 -11.80 16.79
C TYR A 329 -11.15 -10.60 17.74
N LYS A 330 -11.22 -9.37 17.24
CA LYS A 330 -11.22 -8.15 18.06
C LYS A 330 -12.53 -7.94 18.84
N ARG A 331 -13.58 -8.71 18.54
CA ARG A 331 -14.96 -8.53 19.05
C ARG A 331 -15.47 -7.10 18.88
N SER A 332 -15.16 -6.48 17.73
CA SER A 332 -15.40 -5.05 17.53
C SER A 332 -16.87 -4.67 17.27
N GLY A 333 -17.73 -5.65 16.97
CA GLY A 333 -19.10 -5.40 16.53
C GLY A 333 -19.22 -4.85 15.11
N LEU A 334 -18.12 -4.68 14.38
CA LEU A 334 -18.08 -4.11 13.02
C LEU A 334 -18.12 -5.16 11.90
N GLY A 335 -18.28 -6.45 12.24
CA GLY A 335 -18.22 -7.54 11.24
C GLY A 335 -19.22 -7.37 10.10
N ALA A 336 -20.50 -7.12 10.41
CA ALA A 336 -21.53 -6.90 9.39
C ALA A 336 -21.22 -5.69 8.49
N MET A 337 -20.73 -4.60 9.08
CA MET A 337 -20.33 -3.40 8.35
C MET A 337 -19.22 -3.71 7.35
N PHE A 338 -18.14 -4.39 7.75
CA PHE A 338 -17.05 -4.75 6.84
C PHE A 338 -17.49 -5.74 5.77
N THR A 339 -18.22 -6.80 6.14
CA THR A 339 -18.71 -7.79 5.17
C THR A 339 -19.57 -7.15 4.10
N PHE A 340 -20.65 -6.45 4.49
CA PHE A 340 -21.58 -5.91 3.51
C PHE A 340 -21.02 -4.71 2.77
N SER A 341 -20.20 -3.86 3.40
CA SER A 341 -19.59 -2.73 2.68
C SER A 341 -18.54 -3.16 1.65
N LEU A 342 -17.72 -4.19 1.94
CA LEU A 342 -16.77 -4.72 0.95
C LEU A 342 -17.51 -5.42 -0.20
N LEU A 343 -18.56 -6.18 0.10
CA LEU A 343 -19.42 -6.77 -0.93
C LEU A 343 -20.17 -5.70 -1.74
N ALA A 344 -20.53 -4.57 -1.15
CA ALA A 344 -21.06 -3.43 -1.88
C ALA A 344 -20.06 -2.93 -2.93
N MET A 345 -18.78 -2.79 -2.58
CA MET A 345 -17.72 -2.42 -3.54
C MET A 345 -17.56 -3.46 -4.66
N PHE A 346 -17.67 -4.74 -4.34
CA PHE A 346 -17.68 -5.80 -5.35
C PHE A 346 -18.81 -5.62 -6.36
N VAL A 347 -20.04 -5.42 -5.88
CA VAL A 347 -21.24 -5.24 -6.69
C VAL A 347 -21.22 -3.91 -7.47
N ILE A 348 -20.76 -2.82 -6.86
CA ILE A 348 -20.80 -1.50 -7.49
C ILE A 348 -19.66 -1.33 -8.50
N ASN A 349 -18.48 -1.91 -8.25
CA ASN A 349 -17.27 -1.61 -9.01
C ASN A 349 -16.54 -2.86 -9.54
N GLN A 350 -16.12 -3.76 -8.66
CA GLN A 350 -15.07 -4.74 -9.01
C GLN A 350 -15.56 -5.81 -9.99
N MET A 351 -16.80 -6.31 -9.83
CA MET A 351 -17.34 -7.35 -10.71
C MET A 351 -17.48 -6.91 -12.18
N HIS A 352 -17.56 -5.61 -12.43
CA HIS A 352 -17.71 -5.04 -13.78
C HIS A 352 -16.41 -5.09 -14.60
N GLY A 353 -15.30 -5.47 -13.97
CA GLY A 353 -14.06 -5.81 -14.66
C GLY A 353 -14.03 -7.27 -15.13
N LEU A 354 -14.90 -8.12 -14.61
CA LEU A 354 -15.08 -9.45 -15.16
C LEU A 354 -16.07 -9.33 -16.30
N ASN A 355 -15.78 -9.87 -17.48
CA ASN A 355 -16.66 -9.86 -18.66
C ASN A 355 -17.93 -10.72 -18.44
N LEU A 356 -18.62 -10.53 -17.33
CA LEU A 356 -19.80 -11.27 -16.90
C LEU A 356 -21.02 -10.84 -17.72
N PRO A 357 -21.86 -11.79 -18.17
CA PRO A 357 -23.11 -11.47 -18.82
C PRO A 357 -24.00 -10.66 -17.87
N ALA A 358 -24.88 -9.81 -18.42
CA ALA A 358 -25.75 -8.95 -17.64
C ALA A 358 -26.60 -9.73 -16.61
N ARG A 359 -27.05 -10.94 -16.98
CA ARG A 359 -27.79 -11.84 -16.09
C ARG A 359 -26.99 -12.16 -14.82
N ALA A 360 -25.74 -12.58 -14.95
CA ALA A 360 -24.90 -12.91 -13.79
C ALA A 360 -24.70 -11.69 -12.87
N ARG A 361 -24.47 -10.50 -13.44
CA ARG A 361 -24.34 -9.26 -12.67
C ARG A 361 -25.61 -8.91 -11.90
N TRP A 362 -26.78 -9.04 -12.54
CA TRP A 362 -28.07 -8.83 -11.88
C TRP A 362 -28.36 -9.87 -10.80
N THR A 363 -28.09 -11.15 -11.06
CA THR A 363 -28.24 -12.20 -10.06
C THR A 363 -27.39 -11.92 -8.83
N ILE A 364 -26.11 -11.59 -9.01
CA ILE A 364 -25.21 -11.22 -7.90
C ILE A 364 -25.77 -10.01 -7.13
N GLY A 365 -26.18 -8.96 -7.83
CA GLY A 365 -26.72 -7.75 -7.22
C GLY A 365 -28.01 -7.98 -6.42
N VAL A 366 -28.95 -8.75 -6.98
CA VAL A 366 -30.21 -9.11 -6.31
C VAL A 366 -29.95 -10.00 -5.11
N THR A 367 -29.08 -11.01 -5.23
CA THR A 367 -28.69 -11.89 -4.11
C THR A 367 -28.03 -11.09 -2.99
N TYR A 368 -27.13 -10.16 -3.32
CA TYR A 368 -26.54 -9.25 -2.34
C TYR A 368 -27.60 -8.41 -1.63
N ALA A 369 -28.48 -7.74 -2.38
CA ALA A 369 -29.53 -6.91 -1.81
C ALA A 369 -30.48 -7.71 -0.90
N ALA A 370 -30.93 -8.88 -1.36
CA ALA A 370 -31.77 -9.78 -0.57
C ALA A 370 -31.06 -10.21 0.72
N THR A 371 -29.78 -10.59 0.64
CA THR A 371 -28.99 -11.01 1.82
C THR A 371 -28.88 -9.89 2.85
N VAL A 372 -28.58 -8.66 2.41
CA VAL A 372 -28.50 -7.48 3.27
C VAL A 372 -29.84 -7.20 3.94
N LEU A 373 -30.93 -7.14 3.16
CA LEU A 373 -32.27 -6.85 3.67
C LEU A 373 -32.73 -7.93 4.65
N SER A 374 -32.51 -9.22 4.35
CA SER A 374 -32.81 -10.33 5.24
C SER A 374 -31.98 -10.27 6.52
N TYR A 375 -30.69 -9.97 6.46
CA TYR A 375 -29.81 -9.90 7.64
C TYR A 375 -30.27 -8.80 8.61
N TYR A 376 -30.44 -7.57 8.12
CA TYR A 376 -30.84 -6.44 8.96
C TYR A 376 -32.31 -6.55 9.39
N GLY A 377 -33.19 -7.05 8.52
CA GLY A 377 -34.60 -7.27 8.82
C GLY A 377 -34.82 -8.33 9.90
N ALA A 378 -34.20 -9.51 9.77
CA ALA A 378 -34.31 -10.59 10.75
C ALA A 378 -33.79 -10.19 12.13
N ARG A 379 -32.78 -9.31 12.18
CA ARG A 379 -32.21 -8.76 13.43
C ARG A 379 -32.93 -7.51 13.94
N ARG A 380 -33.92 -6.98 13.21
CA ARG A 380 -34.58 -5.68 13.49
C ARG A 380 -33.59 -4.52 13.64
N GLN A 381 -32.50 -4.54 12.85
CA GLN A 381 -31.40 -3.57 12.91
C GLN A 381 -31.39 -2.61 11.72
N TRP A 382 -32.56 -2.19 11.25
CA TRP A 382 -32.68 -1.26 10.10
C TRP A 382 -31.87 0.04 10.26
N HIS A 383 -31.74 0.54 11.49
CA HIS A 383 -30.92 1.73 11.80
C HIS A 383 -29.43 1.56 11.45
N LYS A 384 -28.93 0.32 11.32
CA LYS A 384 -27.55 0.01 10.92
C LYS A 384 -27.41 -0.27 9.42
N LEU A 385 -28.49 -0.27 8.64
CA LEU A 385 -28.44 -0.48 7.20
C LEU A 385 -27.52 0.52 6.48
N PRO A 386 -27.45 1.83 6.85
CA PRO A 386 -26.51 2.76 6.24
C PRO A 386 -25.03 2.36 6.40
N ASP A 387 -24.71 1.46 7.33
CA ASP A 387 -23.33 1.02 7.56
C ASP A 387 -22.73 0.30 6.34
N ILE A 388 -23.56 -0.25 5.44
CA ILE A 388 -23.10 -0.88 4.18
C ILE A 388 -22.43 0.11 3.23
N LEU A 389 -22.65 1.42 3.42
CA LEU A 389 -22.09 2.47 2.59
C LEU A 389 -20.76 3.00 3.14
N ARG A 390 -20.30 2.57 4.32
CA ARG A 390 -19.10 3.17 4.94
C ARG A 390 -17.85 3.02 4.09
N ILE A 391 -17.56 1.82 3.58
CA ILE A 391 -16.39 1.61 2.72
C ILE A 391 -16.57 2.28 1.35
N PRO A 392 -17.72 2.15 0.65
CA PRO A 392 -17.97 2.95 -0.54
C PRO A 392 -17.75 4.46 -0.33
N ILE A 393 -18.30 5.04 0.73
CA ILE A 393 -18.13 6.47 1.04
C ILE A 393 -16.65 6.81 1.24
N LEU A 394 -15.91 5.99 1.97
CA LEU A 394 -14.47 6.20 2.17
C LEU A 394 -13.70 6.11 0.86
N GLU A 395 -13.95 5.09 0.05
CA GLU A 395 -13.20 4.87 -1.19
C GLU A 395 -13.49 5.93 -2.26
N TYR A 396 -14.77 6.19 -2.53
CA TYR A 396 -15.17 7.23 -3.47
C TYR A 396 -14.88 8.64 -2.92
N GLY A 397 -14.89 8.83 -1.61
CA GLY A 397 -14.54 10.10 -0.97
C GLY A 397 -13.08 10.48 -1.23
N VAL A 398 -12.15 9.55 -0.99
CA VAL A 398 -10.73 9.77 -1.29
C VAL A 398 -10.49 9.94 -2.79
N LEU A 399 -11.14 9.14 -3.64
CA LEU A 399 -11.10 9.34 -5.09
C LEU A 399 -11.59 10.73 -5.48
N GLY A 400 -12.70 11.19 -4.90
CA GLY A 400 -13.26 12.53 -5.12
C GLY A 400 -12.27 13.64 -4.77
N ILE A 401 -11.58 13.52 -3.63
CA ILE A 401 -10.51 14.46 -3.25
C ILE A 401 -9.39 14.48 -4.30
N LEU A 402 -8.94 13.30 -4.76
CA LEU A 402 -7.90 13.22 -5.80
C LEU A 402 -8.36 13.83 -7.14
N VAL A 403 -9.63 13.66 -7.49
CA VAL A 403 -10.24 14.29 -8.67
C VAL A 403 -10.23 15.82 -8.52
N LEU A 404 -10.69 16.35 -7.39
CA LEU A 404 -10.71 17.79 -7.12
C LEU A 404 -9.31 18.40 -7.16
N LEU A 405 -8.33 17.76 -6.52
CA LEU A 405 -6.93 18.19 -6.58
C LEU A 405 -6.39 18.19 -8.01
N SER A 406 -6.71 17.17 -8.80
CA SER A 406 -6.30 17.09 -10.21
C SER A 406 -6.91 18.20 -11.06
N LEU A 407 -8.18 18.54 -10.82
CA LEU A 407 -8.86 19.63 -11.49
C LEU A 407 -8.30 21.00 -11.07
N LEU A 408 -8.03 21.20 -9.78
CA LEU A 408 -7.40 22.41 -9.25
C LEU A 408 -6.02 22.64 -9.88
N MET A 409 -5.16 21.62 -9.90
CA MET A 409 -3.85 21.69 -10.55
C MET A 409 -3.93 21.98 -12.05
N ARG A 410 -5.00 21.51 -12.72
CA ARG A 410 -5.24 21.82 -14.13
C ARG A 410 -5.68 23.27 -14.31
N ALA A 411 -6.54 23.78 -13.43
CA ALA A 411 -6.98 25.17 -13.44
C ALA A 411 -5.81 26.13 -13.20
N MET A 412 -4.96 25.87 -12.20
CA MET A 412 -3.77 26.67 -11.91
C MET A 412 -2.82 26.74 -13.12
N ARG A 413 -2.54 25.61 -13.77
CA ARG A 413 -1.68 25.58 -14.97
C ARG A 413 -2.25 26.38 -16.14
N ARG A 414 -3.58 26.46 -16.27
CA ARG A 414 -4.22 27.29 -17.30
C ARG A 414 -4.10 28.78 -17.00
N LEU A 415 -4.13 29.16 -15.72
CA LEU A 415 -3.93 30.54 -15.29
C LEU A 415 -2.47 30.98 -15.49
N GLU A 416 -1.50 30.12 -15.20
CA GLU A 416 -0.06 30.37 -15.43
C GLU A 416 0.29 30.37 -16.93
N GLY A 417 -0.41 29.57 -17.73
CA GLY A 417 -0.17 29.41 -19.16
C GLY A 417 -0.77 30.49 -20.07
N ASN A 418 -1.27 31.62 -19.54
CA ASN A 418 -1.82 32.71 -20.35
C ASN A 418 -1.06 34.05 -20.15
N PRO A 419 0.12 34.24 -20.76
CA PRO A 419 0.84 35.52 -20.72
C PRO A 419 0.53 36.48 -21.89
N GLN A 420 -0.59 36.32 -22.64
CA GLN A 420 -0.86 37.15 -23.83
C GLN A 420 -2.32 37.60 -24.02
N THR A 421 -2.95 38.20 -23.02
CA THR A 421 -4.17 39.01 -23.25
C THR A 421 -4.19 40.36 -22.53
N LEU A 422 -3.05 40.84 -22.02
CA LEU A 422 -2.94 42.18 -21.41
C LEU A 422 -1.70 42.89 -21.94
N HIS A 423 -1.68 43.16 -23.25
CA HIS A 423 -1.01 44.30 -23.87
C HIS A 423 -1.14 44.12 -25.38
N THR A 424 -2.18 44.72 -25.96
CA THR A 424 -2.11 45.54 -27.17
C THR A 424 -3.54 45.82 -27.62
N LYS A 425 -4.00 47.05 -27.43
CA LYS A 425 -4.39 47.86 -28.58
C LYS A 425 -4.10 49.33 -28.27
N PRO A 426 -3.45 50.05 -29.20
CA PRO A 426 -3.22 51.49 -29.11
C PRO A 426 -4.51 52.29 -29.17
#